data_AF-A0A0N9I049-F1
#
_entry.id   AF-A0A0N9I049-F1
#
_cell.length_a   1.000
_cell.length_b   1.000
_cell.length_c   1.000
_cell.angle_alpha   90.00
_cell.angle_beta   90.00
_cell.angle_gamma   90.00
#
_symmetry.space_group_name_H-M   'P 1'
#
loop_
_entity.id
_entity.type
_entity.pdbx_description
1 polymer ?
#
loop_
_entity_poly.entity_id
_entity_poly.type
_entity_poly.pdbx_seq_one_letter_code
_entity_poly.pdbx_strand_id
1 'polypeptide(L)'
;MQFTGARLTTQIDPRTACVLWYAGSKFGTREVSPVLGLGVPVIVDAAAQIPPITTLWRYTVGMGADAVLISGGKGLRGPQSTGLVLGRKHIVDGCRANGSPHHGVGRGMKVGKEEMLGLLAAVEWNLGQDEDELIADTRKPWRRGSTACATAPGSLPCADIRARPAGPQPGADPRRFALPGTRGSAACAQPADHGRSARRRDDRPESPDTATRRG
;
A
#
# COMPACT_ATOMS: atom_id res chain seq x y z
N MET A 1 12.36 23.58 15.73
CA MET A 1 12.30 22.46 16.69
C MET A 1 12.15 21.17 15.89
N GLN A 2 13.18 20.32 15.79
CA GLN A 2 13.09 19.05 15.06
C GLN A 2 12.54 18.00 16.02
N PHE A 3 11.35 17.45 15.72
CA PHE A 3 10.83 16.28 16.45
C PHE A 3 11.59 15.05 15.95
N THR A 4 12.40 14.44 16.81
CA THR A 4 13.09 13.18 16.51
C THR A 4 12.32 12.01 17.14
N GLY A 5 12.41 10.81 16.56
CA GLY A 5 11.80 9.61 17.15
C GLY A 5 12.27 9.35 18.58
N ALA A 6 13.55 9.63 18.87
CA ALA A 6 14.13 9.50 20.21
C ALA A 6 13.54 10.46 21.26
N ARG A 7 12.95 11.59 20.86
CA ARG A 7 12.27 12.50 21.79
C ARG A 7 10.82 12.07 22.06
N LEU A 8 10.21 11.36 21.11
CA LEU A 8 8.86 10.82 21.29
C LEU A 8 8.85 9.70 22.32
N THR A 9 9.91 8.89 22.41
CA THR A 9 9.98 7.80 23.39
C THR A 9 9.88 8.27 24.84
N THR A 10 10.42 9.45 25.15
CA THR A 10 10.35 10.03 26.51
C THR A 10 8.98 10.63 26.85
N GLN A 11 8.04 10.65 25.90
CA GLN A 11 6.70 11.23 26.06
C GLN A 11 5.60 10.16 26.06
N ILE A 12 5.97 8.88 25.90
CA ILE A 12 5.03 7.76 25.96
C ILE A 12 4.79 7.42 27.43
N ASP A 13 3.53 7.48 27.84
CA ASP A 13 3.05 7.20 29.18
C ASP A 13 1.93 6.13 29.16
N PRO A 14 1.48 5.64 30.32
CA PRO A 14 0.39 4.64 30.38
C PRO A 14 -0.97 5.11 29.81
N ARG A 15 -1.15 6.41 29.54
CA ARG A 15 -2.37 6.98 28.93
C ARG A 15 -2.24 7.12 27.41
N THR A 16 -1.08 6.82 26.85
CA THR A 16 -0.80 6.95 25.43
C THR A 16 -1.53 5.86 24.65
N ALA A 17 -2.55 6.25 23.88
CA ALA A 17 -3.37 5.31 23.13
C ALA A 17 -2.67 4.74 21.88
N CYS A 18 -1.90 5.57 21.18
CA CYS A 18 -1.10 5.17 20.03
C CYS A 18 -0.05 6.23 19.69
N VAL A 19 0.91 5.86 18.85
CA VAL A 19 1.84 6.77 18.18
C VAL A 19 1.44 6.89 16.71
N LEU A 20 1.14 8.11 16.26
CA LEU A 20 0.97 8.42 14.85
C LEU A 20 2.29 8.96 14.28
N TRP A 21 2.83 8.27 13.29
CA TRP A 21 4.10 8.59 12.66
C TRP A 21 3.94 9.00 11.20
N TYR A 22 4.35 10.22 10.84
CA TYR A 22 4.34 10.66 9.45
C TYR A 22 5.63 10.27 8.74
N ALA A 23 5.51 9.43 7.70
CA ALA A 23 6.63 9.05 6.86
C ALA A 23 6.95 10.15 5.84
N GLY A 24 8.26 10.39 5.66
CA GLY A 24 8.80 11.33 4.68
C GLY A 24 9.53 12.51 5.32
N SER A 25 10.38 13.16 4.52
CA SER A 25 11.30 14.18 5.03
C SER A 25 10.66 15.54 5.33
N LYS A 26 9.37 15.74 5.00
CA LYS A 26 8.68 17.02 5.21
C LYS A 26 8.60 17.43 6.67
N PHE A 27 8.60 16.47 7.59
CA PHE A 27 8.49 16.70 9.03
C PHE A 27 9.80 16.45 9.80
N GLY A 28 10.93 16.31 9.09
CA GLY A 28 12.25 16.11 9.70
C GLY A 28 12.50 14.72 10.29
N THR A 29 11.46 13.90 10.40
CA THR A 29 11.49 12.52 10.90
C THR A 29 11.90 11.55 9.77
N ARG A 30 12.95 10.74 10.02
CA ARG A 30 13.46 9.77 9.02
C ARG A 30 13.32 8.31 9.44
N GLU A 31 13.34 8.05 10.73
CA GLU A 31 13.45 6.69 11.30
C GLU A 31 12.26 6.43 12.23
N VAL A 32 11.39 5.49 11.87
CA VAL A 32 10.26 5.05 12.73
C VAL A 32 10.72 4.06 13.80
N SER A 33 11.85 3.37 13.58
CA SER A 33 12.42 2.34 14.45
C SER A 33 12.45 2.70 15.95
N PRO A 34 12.78 3.93 16.37
CA PRO A 34 12.84 4.27 17.79
C PRO A 34 11.53 4.18 18.55
N VAL A 35 10.37 4.27 17.87
CA VAL A 35 9.05 4.24 18.54
C VAL A 35 8.36 2.87 18.44
N LEU A 36 8.95 1.91 17.73
CA LEU A 36 8.40 0.57 17.56
C LEU A 36 8.66 -0.30 18.80
N GLY A 37 7.72 -1.20 19.10
CA GLY A 37 7.90 -2.20 20.18
C GLY A 37 7.82 -1.66 21.61
N LEU A 38 7.39 -0.40 21.80
CA LEU A 38 7.30 0.24 23.13
C LEU A 38 6.00 -0.09 23.90
N GLY A 39 5.26 -1.12 23.49
CA GLY A 39 3.99 -1.52 24.10
C GLY A 39 2.78 -0.64 23.74
N VAL A 40 2.96 0.40 22.94
CA VAL A 40 1.88 1.23 22.37
C VAL A 40 1.77 1.01 20.85
N PRO A 41 0.55 0.95 20.28
CA PRO A 41 0.37 0.78 18.83
C PRO A 41 1.03 1.92 18.03
N VAL A 42 1.73 1.58 16.96
CA VAL A 42 2.35 2.54 16.03
C VAL A 42 1.65 2.50 14.67
N ILE A 43 1.08 3.63 14.28
CA ILE A 43 0.41 3.84 12.99
C ILE A 43 1.28 4.75 12.13
N VAL A 44 1.67 4.28 10.94
CA VAL A 44 2.50 5.05 10.01
C VAL A 44 1.63 5.67 8.92
N ASP A 45 1.55 6.99 8.87
CA ASP A 45 1.05 7.70 7.69
C ASP A 45 2.12 7.73 6.60
N ALA A 46 1.95 6.87 5.60
CA ALA A 46 2.79 6.78 4.41
C ALA A 46 2.02 7.20 3.15
N ALA A 47 1.06 8.14 3.29
CA ALA A 47 0.13 8.53 2.23
C ALA A 47 0.78 8.85 0.89
N ALA A 48 1.97 9.47 0.90
CA ALA A 48 2.68 9.92 -0.30
C ALA A 48 4.01 9.17 -0.53
N GLN A 49 4.17 7.96 0.04
CA GLN A 49 5.44 7.20 0.00
C GLN A 49 5.42 6.04 -1.00
N ILE A 50 4.49 6.06 -1.96
CA ILE A 50 4.53 5.20 -3.15
C ILE A 50 4.94 6.10 -4.33
N PRO A 51 5.86 5.66 -5.20
CA PRO A 51 6.74 4.49 -5.03
C PRO A 51 7.80 4.67 -3.92
N PRO A 52 8.34 3.56 -3.36
CA PRO A 52 8.19 2.16 -3.80
C PRO A 52 6.85 1.51 -3.41
N ILE A 53 6.39 0.50 -4.17
CA ILE A 53 5.18 -0.30 -3.85
C ILE A 53 5.39 -1.15 -2.60
N THR A 54 6.65 -1.52 -2.31
CA THR A 54 7.03 -2.21 -1.06
C THR A 54 6.55 -1.48 0.21
N THR A 55 6.28 -0.17 0.15
CA THR A 55 5.66 0.61 1.22
C THR A 55 4.37 -0.02 1.77
N LEU A 56 3.61 -0.76 0.95
CA LEU A 56 2.41 -1.50 1.37
C LEU A 56 2.67 -2.50 2.51
N TRP A 57 3.88 -3.06 2.61
CA TRP A 57 4.25 -4.03 3.67
C TRP A 57 5.53 -3.67 4.42
N ARG A 58 6.33 -2.71 3.94
CA ARG A 58 7.61 -2.35 4.55
C ARG A 58 7.45 -1.92 6.01
N TYR A 59 6.51 -1.04 6.31
CA TYR A 59 6.34 -0.54 7.67
C TYR A 59 5.75 -1.59 8.61
N THR A 60 4.81 -2.41 8.13
CA THR A 60 4.13 -3.41 8.95
C THR A 60 4.96 -4.69 9.07
N VAL A 61 5.19 -5.41 7.97
CA VAL A 61 5.94 -6.67 7.94
C VAL A 61 7.43 -6.44 8.11
N GLY A 62 7.99 -5.42 7.43
CA GLY A 62 9.45 -5.19 7.42
C GLY A 62 10.00 -4.53 8.68
N MET A 63 9.22 -3.67 9.35
CA MET A 63 9.68 -2.91 10.51
C MET A 63 8.92 -3.22 11.81
N GLY A 64 7.68 -3.72 11.72
CA GLY A 64 6.87 -4.05 12.90
C GLY A 64 5.91 -2.96 13.36
N ALA A 65 5.57 -1.98 12.52
CA ALA A 65 4.47 -1.06 12.80
C ALA A 65 3.12 -1.80 12.79
N ASP A 66 2.17 -1.33 13.58
CA ASP A 66 0.88 -1.99 13.73
C ASP A 66 -0.07 -1.69 12.57
N ALA A 67 0.05 -0.51 11.95
CA ALA A 67 -0.64 -0.18 10.72
C ALA A 67 0.14 0.82 9.85
N VAL A 68 -0.18 0.83 8.55
CA VAL A 68 0.26 1.83 7.58
C VAL A 68 -0.95 2.39 6.84
N LEU A 69 -0.94 3.71 6.63
CA LEU A 69 -1.95 4.46 5.89
C LEU A 69 -1.38 4.90 4.54
N ILE A 70 -2.08 4.60 3.46
CA ILE A 70 -1.66 4.89 2.08
C ILE A 70 -2.77 5.65 1.36
N SER A 71 -2.41 6.67 0.58
CA SER A 71 -3.38 7.41 -0.23
C SER A 71 -3.59 6.70 -1.57
N GLY A 72 -4.85 6.53 -1.96
CA GLY A 72 -5.21 5.91 -3.23
C GLY A 72 -4.75 6.71 -4.44
N GLY A 73 -5.11 8.00 -4.52
CA GLY A 73 -4.83 8.82 -5.70
C GLY A 73 -3.47 9.50 -5.77
N LYS A 74 -2.57 9.27 -4.81
CA LYS A 74 -1.18 9.76 -4.92
C LYS A 74 -0.37 8.81 -5.81
N GLY A 75 0.82 8.41 -5.39
CA GLY A 75 1.66 7.56 -6.22
C GLY A 75 1.13 6.15 -6.47
N LEU A 76 0.10 5.70 -5.74
CA LEU A 76 -0.63 4.47 -6.05
C LEU A 76 -1.52 4.61 -7.30
N ARG A 77 -1.88 5.83 -7.72
CA ARG A 77 -2.64 6.13 -8.96
C ARG A 77 -4.05 5.53 -9.01
N GLY A 78 -4.68 5.29 -7.86
CA GLY A 78 -6.10 4.99 -7.73
C GLY A 78 -6.99 6.23 -7.65
N PRO A 79 -8.26 6.09 -7.23
CA PRO A 79 -9.16 7.22 -7.04
C PRO A 79 -8.69 8.18 -5.92
N GLN A 80 -8.79 9.49 -6.14
CA GLN A 80 -8.29 10.53 -5.21
C GLN A 80 -8.98 10.51 -3.83
N SER A 81 -10.25 10.14 -3.81
CA SER A 81 -11.12 10.04 -2.64
C SER A 81 -10.87 8.79 -1.77
N THR A 82 -9.85 7.98 -2.09
CA THR A 82 -9.62 6.69 -1.42
C THR A 82 -8.30 6.62 -0.67
N GLY A 83 -8.21 5.66 0.26
CA GLY A 83 -7.00 5.29 0.98
C GLY A 83 -7.05 3.85 1.49
N LEU A 84 -5.88 3.29 1.78
CA LEU A 84 -5.73 1.95 2.34
C LEU A 84 -5.25 2.05 3.79
N VAL A 85 -5.85 1.22 4.64
CA VAL A 85 -5.36 0.92 5.99
C VAL A 85 -4.92 -0.54 5.99
N LEU A 86 -3.62 -0.78 6.15
CA LEU A 86 -3.03 -2.12 6.13
C LEU A 86 -2.30 -2.37 7.45
N GLY A 87 -2.44 -3.55 8.05
CA GLY A 87 -1.80 -3.83 9.34
C GLY A 87 -2.50 -4.90 10.15
N ARG A 88 -2.36 -4.81 11.49
CA ARG A 88 -2.94 -5.76 12.42
C ARG A 88 -4.45 -5.80 12.34
N LYS A 89 -5.00 -7.01 12.45
CA LYS A 89 -6.43 -7.28 12.35
C LYS A 89 -7.27 -6.39 13.28
N HIS A 90 -6.86 -6.21 14.54
CA HIS A 90 -7.64 -5.42 15.51
C HIS A 90 -7.76 -3.94 15.12
N ILE A 91 -6.76 -3.35 14.47
CA ILE A 91 -6.82 -1.96 13.98
C ILE A 91 -7.80 -1.88 12.80
N VAL A 92 -7.67 -2.80 11.83
CA VAL A 92 -8.56 -2.86 10.66
C VAL A 92 -10.01 -3.10 11.07
N ASP A 93 -10.24 -4.02 12.02
CA ASP A 93 -11.56 -4.28 12.59
C ASP A 93 -12.10 -3.05 13.31
N GLY A 94 -11.28 -2.32 14.06
CA GLY A 94 -11.65 -1.05 14.70
C GLY A 94 -12.08 0.01 13.67
N CYS A 95 -11.38 0.14 12.55
CA CYS A 95 -11.79 0.99 11.43
C CYS A 95 -13.15 0.55 10.86
N ARG A 96 -13.36 -0.75 10.66
CA ARG A 96 -14.62 -1.31 10.15
C ARG A 96 -15.78 -1.11 11.13
N ALA A 97 -15.55 -1.28 12.42
CA ALA A 97 -16.53 -1.02 13.47
C ALA A 97 -16.97 0.46 13.50
N ASN A 98 -16.06 1.37 13.13
CA ASN A 98 -16.34 2.81 13.02
C ASN A 98 -16.84 3.25 11.63
N GLY A 99 -16.82 2.38 10.63
CA GLY A 99 -17.21 2.67 9.26
C GLY A 99 -18.63 2.19 8.91
N SER A 100 -19.08 2.50 7.70
CA SER A 100 -20.34 1.96 7.16
C SER A 100 -20.33 0.42 7.22
N PRO A 101 -21.42 -0.24 7.68
CA PRO A 101 -22.76 0.30 7.91
C PRO A 101 -23.01 0.93 9.29
N HIS A 102 -22.05 0.85 10.20
CA HIS A 102 -22.20 1.33 11.57
C HIS A 102 -22.23 2.87 11.65
N HIS A 103 -22.89 3.40 12.68
CA HIS A 103 -23.00 4.83 12.95
C HIS A 103 -21.78 5.35 13.75
N GLY A 104 -20.58 5.02 13.30
CA GLY A 104 -19.33 5.54 13.88
C GLY A 104 -18.81 6.79 13.17
N VAL A 105 -17.67 7.30 13.64
CA VAL A 105 -17.02 8.50 13.06
C VAL A 105 -16.67 8.34 11.57
N GLY A 106 -16.41 7.12 11.12
CA GLY A 106 -16.10 6.80 9.73
C GLY A 106 -17.34 6.65 8.83
N ARG A 107 -18.57 6.80 9.36
CA ARG A 107 -19.81 6.64 8.57
C ARG A 107 -19.88 7.61 7.39
N GLY A 108 -19.46 8.86 7.60
CA GLY A 108 -19.42 9.90 6.57
C GLY A 108 -18.28 9.71 5.55
N MET A 109 -17.29 8.87 5.86
CA MET A 109 -16.11 8.62 5.03
C MET A 109 -16.26 7.35 4.15
N LYS A 110 -17.50 6.99 3.80
CA LYS A 110 -17.80 5.78 3.04
C LYS A 110 -17.24 5.88 1.62
N VAL A 111 -16.50 4.86 1.22
CA VAL A 111 -16.01 4.69 -0.16
C VAL A 111 -17.10 4.06 -1.03
N GLY A 112 -17.28 4.57 -2.25
CA GLY A 112 -18.17 4.02 -3.27
C GLY A 112 -17.67 2.67 -3.81
N LYS A 113 -18.55 1.86 -4.41
CA LYS A 113 -18.15 0.53 -4.91
C LYS A 113 -17.20 0.64 -6.10
N GLU A 114 -17.43 1.62 -6.95
CA GLU A 114 -16.63 1.97 -8.12
C GLU A 114 -15.22 2.41 -7.70
N GLU A 115 -15.15 3.18 -6.61
CA GLU A 115 -13.89 3.62 -6.03
C GLU A 115 -13.11 2.46 -5.40
N MET A 116 -13.80 1.50 -4.76
CA MET A 116 -13.15 0.27 -4.28
C MET A 116 -12.56 -0.55 -5.43
N LEU A 117 -13.29 -0.71 -6.53
CA LEU A 117 -12.81 -1.42 -7.72
C LEU A 117 -11.64 -0.68 -8.39
N GLY A 118 -11.72 0.65 -8.50
CA GLY A 118 -10.63 1.47 -9.03
C GLY A 118 -9.37 1.41 -8.16
N LEU A 119 -9.53 1.37 -6.83
CA LEU A 119 -8.41 1.20 -5.91
C LEU A 119 -7.80 -0.20 -6.01
N LEU A 120 -8.62 -1.25 -6.12
CA LEU A 120 -8.15 -2.62 -6.33
C LEU A 120 -7.33 -2.73 -7.63
N ALA A 121 -7.88 -2.24 -8.74
CA ALA A 121 -7.19 -2.23 -10.03
C ALA A 121 -5.85 -1.47 -9.96
N ALA A 122 -5.80 -0.35 -9.24
CA ALA A 122 -4.56 0.39 -9.05
C ALA A 122 -3.52 -0.41 -8.25
N VAL A 123 -3.93 -1.13 -7.21
CA VAL A 123 -3.03 -2.02 -6.44
C VAL A 123 -2.50 -3.13 -7.33
N GLU A 124 -3.38 -3.86 -8.03
CA GLU A 124 -3.00 -4.95 -8.92
C GLU A 124 -2.05 -4.48 -10.03
N TRP A 125 -2.35 -3.33 -10.65
CA TRP A 125 -1.50 -2.74 -11.67
C TRP A 125 -0.10 -2.44 -11.12
N ASN A 126 0.00 -1.77 -9.96
CA ASN A 126 1.29 -1.44 -9.34
C ASN A 126 2.09 -2.69 -8.95
N LEU A 127 1.44 -3.75 -8.47
CA LEU A 127 2.12 -5.02 -8.14
C LEU A 127 2.68 -5.74 -9.38
N GLY A 128 2.12 -5.46 -10.57
CA GLY A 128 2.60 -6.00 -11.83
C GLY A 128 3.63 -5.13 -12.56
N GLN A 129 4.01 -3.95 -12.01
CA GLN A 129 5.00 -3.07 -12.65
C GLN A 129 6.43 -3.39 -12.19
N ASP A 130 7.39 -3.05 -13.05
CA ASP A 130 8.80 -2.93 -12.65
C ASP A 130 8.97 -1.68 -11.76
N GLU A 131 9.34 -1.89 -10.50
CA GLU A 131 9.46 -0.83 -9.50
C GLU A 131 10.60 0.16 -9.83
N ASP A 132 11.71 -0.33 -10.36
CA ASP A 132 12.87 0.51 -10.71
C ASP A 132 12.52 1.42 -11.90
N GLU A 133 11.81 0.88 -12.90
CA GLU A 133 11.30 1.66 -14.01
C GLU A 133 10.27 2.70 -13.55
N LEU A 134 9.34 2.32 -12.67
CA LEU A 134 8.31 3.23 -12.14
C LEU A 134 8.93 4.38 -11.32
N ILE A 135 9.96 4.09 -10.52
CA ILE A 135 10.72 5.10 -9.76
C ILE A 135 11.48 6.02 -10.72
N ALA A 136 12.13 5.46 -11.75
CA ALA A 136 12.85 6.23 -12.75
C ALA A 136 11.89 7.16 -13.50
N ASP A 137 10.74 6.65 -13.93
CA ASP A 137 9.71 7.41 -14.65
C ASP A 137 9.13 8.53 -13.80
N THR A 138 8.76 8.25 -12.55
CA THR A 138 8.24 9.26 -11.60
C THR A 138 9.24 10.39 -11.36
N ARG A 139 10.54 10.12 -11.46
CA ARG A 139 11.60 11.15 -11.34
C ARG A 139 11.77 12.00 -12.60
N LYS A 140 11.34 11.55 -13.79
CA LYS A 140 11.57 12.27 -15.07
C LYS A 140 10.93 13.68 -15.09
N PRO A 141 9.64 13.88 -14.72
CA PRO A 141 9.04 15.21 -14.73
C PRO A 141 9.71 16.16 -13.76
N TRP A 142 10.09 15.67 -12.56
CA TRP A 142 10.79 16.48 -11.56
C TRP A 142 12.18 16.90 -12.04
N ARG A 143 12.94 15.98 -12.65
CA ARG A 143 14.23 16.30 -13.27
C ARG A 143 14.07 17.37 -14.36
N ARG A 144 13.13 17.16 -15.29
CA ARG A 144 12.84 18.11 -16.38
C ARG A 144 12.45 19.49 -15.84
N GLY A 145 11.53 19.54 -14.87
CA GLY A 145 11.10 20.79 -14.23
C GLY A 145 12.25 21.50 -13.52
N SER A 146 13.10 20.77 -12.79
CA SER A 146 14.26 21.35 -12.11
C SER A 146 15.29 21.92 -13.08
N THR A 147 15.55 21.24 -14.21
CA THR A 147 16.43 21.76 -15.26
C THR A 147 15.83 23.00 -15.91
N ALA A 148 14.53 22.98 -16.25
CA ALA A 148 13.85 24.11 -16.85
C ALA A 148 13.85 25.36 -15.95
N CYS A 149 13.63 25.19 -14.64
CA CYS A 149 13.72 26.28 -13.66
C CYS A 149 15.16 26.82 -13.53
N ALA A 150 16.18 25.97 -13.65
CA ALA A 150 17.58 26.39 -13.54
C ALA A 150 18.08 27.15 -14.78
N THR A 151 17.47 26.95 -15.95
CA THR A 151 17.92 27.53 -17.23
C THR A 151 17.01 28.66 -17.75
N ALA A 152 15.97 29.05 -17.00
CA ALA A 152 15.07 30.11 -17.41
C ALA A 152 15.75 31.49 -17.36
N PRO A 153 15.78 32.27 -18.47
CA PRO A 153 16.36 33.60 -18.47
C PRO A 153 15.41 34.59 -17.79
N GLY A 154 15.91 35.26 -16.74
CA GLY A 154 15.16 36.25 -15.95
C GLY A 154 15.21 35.92 -14.46
N SER A 155 15.92 36.76 -13.70
CA SER A 155 16.10 36.63 -12.26
C SER A 155 14.79 36.85 -11.49
N LEU A 156 14.01 35.79 -11.27
CA LEU A 156 13.38 35.65 -9.97
C LEU A 156 14.47 35.20 -8.99
N PRO A 157 14.51 35.69 -7.74
CA PRO A 157 15.47 35.23 -6.73
C PRO A 157 15.10 33.80 -6.28
N CYS A 158 15.20 32.85 -7.20
CA CYS A 158 15.00 31.43 -7.00
C CYS A 158 16.33 30.66 -6.95
N ALA A 159 17.45 31.39 -6.82
CA ALA A 159 18.82 30.85 -6.79
C ALA A 159 19.05 29.78 -5.69
N ASP A 160 18.13 29.69 -4.72
CA ASP A 160 18.19 28.72 -3.64
C ASP A 160 17.21 27.54 -3.76
N ILE A 161 16.47 27.41 -4.88
CA ILE A 161 15.67 26.20 -5.15
C ILE A 161 16.63 25.08 -5.60
N ARG A 162 17.37 24.53 -4.63
CA ARG A 162 18.13 23.31 -4.83
C ARG A 162 17.14 22.15 -4.85
N ALA A 163 17.02 21.53 -6.01
CA ALA A 163 16.40 20.23 -6.20
C ALA A 163 17.08 19.24 -5.24
N ARG A 164 16.51 19.02 -4.04
CA ARG A 164 17.04 18.02 -3.11
C ARG A 164 16.70 16.65 -3.71
N PRO A 165 17.70 15.80 -4.02
CA PRO A 165 17.39 14.43 -4.38
C PRO A 165 16.56 13.84 -3.24
N ALA A 166 15.41 13.25 -3.58
CA ALA A 166 14.73 12.35 -2.66
C ALA A 166 15.76 11.28 -2.31
N GLY A 167 16.35 11.39 -1.12
CA GLY A 167 17.39 10.49 -0.66
C GLY A 167 16.85 9.06 -0.67
N PRO A 168 17.72 8.05 -0.85
CA PRO A 168 17.31 6.65 -0.78
C PRO A 168 16.55 6.42 0.53
N GLN A 169 15.37 5.81 0.44
CA GLN A 169 14.66 5.40 1.65
C GLN A 169 15.44 4.23 2.27
N PRO A 170 15.79 4.28 3.57
CA PRO A 170 16.57 3.20 4.20
C PRO A 170 15.82 1.86 4.12
N GLY A 171 16.38 0.86 3.45
CA GLY A 171 15.84 -0.51 3.45
C GLY A 171 15.16 -1.00 2.16
N ALA A 172 15.25 -0.27 1.04
CA ALA A 172 14.92 -0.83 -0.27
C ALA A 172 16.10 -1.67 -0.80
N ASP A 173 16.36 -2.83 -0.18
CA ASP A 173 17.14 -3.89 -0.81
C ASP A 173 16.15 -4.92 -1.38
N PRO A 174 15.87 -4.91 -2.70
CA PRO A 174 14.94 -5.86 -3.31
C PRO A 174 15.46 -7.31 -3.27
N ARG A 175 16.71 -7.58 -2.86
CA ARG A 175 17.35 -8.90 -2.94
C ARG A 175 17.15 -9.81 -1.73
N ARG A 176 16.34 -9.42 -0.73
CA ARG A 176 16.13 -10.21 0.50
C ARG A 176 14.75 -10.80 0.72
N PHE A 177 13.78 -10.55 -0.16
CA PHE A 177 12.43 -11.12 -0.01
C PHE A 177 12.22 -12.30 -0.94
N ALA A 178 12.72 -13.47 -0.53
CA ALA A 178 12.14 -14.73 -0.97
C ALA A 178 10.90 -15.01 -0.11
N LEU A 179 9.76 -15.24 -0.76
CA LEU A 179 8.57 -15.76 -0.10
C LEU A 179 8.95 -17.07 0.63
N PRO A 180 8.48 -17.32 1.87
CA PRO A 180 8.66 -18.63 2.49
C PRO A 180 7.92 -19.67 1.66
N GLY A 181 8.63 -20.43 0.81
CA GLY A 181 8.05 -21.53 0.04
C GLY A 181 8.66 -21.82 -1.33
N THR A 182 9.41 -20.92 -1.95
CA THR A 182 9.99 -21.19 -3.29
C THR A 182 11.43 -21.68 -3.18
N ARG A 183 11.60 -23.00 -2.98
CA ARG A 183 12.86 -23.66 -3.32
C ARG A 183 12.96 -23.67 -4.85
N GLY A 184 13.90 -22.90 -5.39
CA GLY A 184 14.24 -22.99 -6.80
C GLY A 184 14.91 -24.33 -7.12
N SER A 185 14.51 -24.95 -8.22
CA SER A 185 15.44 -25.38 -9.27
C SER A 185 14.70 -25.84 -10.51
N ALA A 186 15.45 -25.75 -11.62
CA ALA A 186 15.32 -26.50 -12.86
C ALA A 186 14.28 -26.01 -13.89
N ALA A 187 14.86 -25.53 -15.00
CA ALA A 187 14.27 -25.49 -16.32
C ALA A 187 13.30 -26.65 -16.57
N CYS A 188 12.08 -26.33 -16.96
CA CYS A 188 11.19 -27.30 -17.58
C CYS A 188 11.10 -26.98 -19.06
N ALA A 189 11.87 -27.74 -19.84
CA ALA A 189 11.68 -27.92 -21.26
C ALA A 189 10.22 -28.29 -21.53
N GLN A 190 9.66 -27.75 -22.62
CA GLN A 190 8.37 -28.21 -23.13
C GLN A 190 8.49 -29.69 -23.54
N PRO A 191 7.45 -30.50 -23.30
CA PRO A 191 7.15 -31.59 -24.21
C PRO A 191 5.71 -31.55 -24.73
N ALA A 192 5.66 -31.79 -26.04
CA ALA A 192 4.58 -32.27 -26.91
C ALA A 192 3.15 -32.41 -26.34
N ASP A 193 2.25 -31.68 -26.98
CA ASP A 193 0.81 -31.90 -27.00
C ASP A 193 0.49 -33.27 -27.65
N HIS A 194 0.07 -34.24 -26.83
CA HIS A 194 -0.55 -35.48 -27.28
C HIS A 194 -1.86 -35.70 -26.50
N GLY A 195 -2.97 -35.75 -27.23
CA GLY A 195 -4.13 -36.56 -26.85
C GLY A 195 -5.34 -35.81 -26.31
N ARG A 196 -6.21 -35.36 -27.23
CA ARG A 196 -7.66 -35.18 -26.97
C ARG A 196 -8.25 -36.42 -26.31
N SER A 197 -9.05 -36.24 -25.26
CA SER A 197 -10.22 -37.09 -25.01
C SER A 197 -11.31 -36.31 -24.26
N ALA A 198 -12.55 -36.75 -24.51
CA ALA A 198 -13.77 -35.98 -24.48
C ALA A 198 -14.31 -35.66 -23.07
N ARG A 199 -14.99 -34.51 -22.99
CA ARG A 199 -15.86 -34.12 -21.86
C ARG A 199 -16.98 -35.15 -21.72
N ARG A 200 -17.10 -35.79 -20.56
CA ARG A 200 -18.35 -36.46 -20.13
C ARG A 200 -19.28 -35.39 -19.54
N ARG A 201 -20.52 -35.37 -20.01
CA ARG A 201 -21.63 -34.60 -19.46
C ARG A 201 -22.14 -35.33 -18.22
N ASP A 202 -22.39 -34.61 -17.14
CA ASP A 202 -23.06 -35.12 -15.95
C ASP A 202 -24.57 -35.22 -16.20
N ASP A 203 -25.09 -36.43 -16.03
CA ASP A 203 -26.51 -36.77 -15.99
C ASP A 203 -27.14 -36.32 -14.66
N ARG A 204 -28.27 -35.62 -14.73
CA ARG A 204 -29.17 -35.41 -13.57
C ARG A 204 -30.26 -36.49 -13.58
N PRO A 205 -30.61 -37.10 -12.44
CA PRO A 205 -31.78 -37.97 -12.36
C PRO A 205 -33.08 -37.16 -12.14
N GLU A 206 -34.11 -37.49 -12.90
CA GLU A 206 -35.50 -37.04 -12.72
C GLU A 206 -36.14 -37.69 -11.48
N SER A 207 -36.94 -36.92 -10.74
CA SER A 207 -37.76 -37.38 -9.61
C SER A 207 -39.20 -37.65 -10.03
N PRO A 208 -39.84 -38.77 -9.64
CA PRO A 208 -41.20 -39.09 -10.07
C PRO A 208 -42.28 -38.38 -9.23
N ASP A 209 -43.38 -38.17 -9.93
CA ASP A 209 -44.62 -37.47 -9.61
C ASP A 209 -45.47 -38.17 -8.53
N THR A 210 -46.00 -37.41 -7.57
CA THR A 210 -47.19 -37.77 -6.78
C THR A 210 -47.91 -36.50 -6.30
N ALA A 211 -49.08 -36.19 -6.88
CA ALA A 211 -50.27 -35.78 -6.11
C ALA A 211 -51.53 -35.66 -6.99
N THR A 212 -52.47 -36.54 -6.67
CA THR A 212 -53.90 -36.55 -7.01
C THR A 212 -54.68 -35.26 -6.70
N ARG A 213 -55.83 -35.13 -7.39
CA ARG A 213 -57.07 -34.35 -7.13
C ARG A 213 -57.23 -32.98 -7.80
N ARG A 214 -58.04 -32.95 -8.87
CA ARG A 214 -59.35 -32.24 -8.99
C ARG A 214 -59.99 -32.64 -10.32
N GLY A 215 -61.27 -33.05 -10.29
CA GLY A 215 -62.06 -33.45 -11.46
C GLY A 215 -62.81 -34.73 -11.19
#